data_AF-A0A423DGB3-F1
#
_entry.id   AF-A0A423DGB3-F1
#
_cell.length_a   1.000
_cell.length_b   1.000
_cell.length_c   1.000
_cell.angle_alpha   90.00
_cell.angle_beta   90.00
_cell.angle_gamma   90.00
#
_symmetry.space_group_name_H-M   'P 1'
#
loop_
_entity.id
_entity.type
_entity.pdbx_description
1 polymer ?
#
loop_
_entity_poly.entity_id
_entity_poly.type
_entity_poly.pdbx_seq_one_letter_code
_entity_poly.pdbx_strand_id
1 'polypeptide(L)'
;MNSPRLSHKAPYLMLALCVALAGCGTSGVRKDAQALIGEGQYEAGIAQLEDALKEHPRDTELNIALIQGRRQAVEALLTQADSDRSRHDFGGARTGYGRVLTLEPNNRRALDAVRQIEQMRNLGERIALGQAALRSGDLFGAERHMREVLLLDPQNEGGLALRKDIELVQSRTAQPNPQLRSKLERPVTLEFRDANLKTIFEVLSQVAGLNFIFDKDLRPDMKATIFVRDVRIEDAVALLLEQNQLHQKVVNDNTLLIYPDSPQKIKDYQELVMRTFYLTSIDANTALNMVKTMLKTRDVFVDERLNTLTMRDTPDAVRMAEKLLQSQDQSNPEVVLEVEVMEVARSRILELGLQWPNTFGILNADGNPVGTLDQLRGINSSRISIAPAPQAKINAQDNDINTLASPVIRVSNREQARIHIGQRVPIISATSVPSTQGPVITESVTYLDVGLKLEVTPVVHLNNEVAIKVALEVSNAKPLEPTRQGTIPVQVDTRNAQTSLRLHDGETQVLAGLMRNDQGGSGNKIPGLGDIPGLGRLFGSNRSDNSQSELVLSITPRIIRNLPYQSPSDMEFATGTETSMQIRNLNRSIEVDDEQPIAAVPTAVRP
;
A
#
# COMPACT_ATOMS: atom_id res chain seq x y z
N MET A 1 87.74 6.64 55.69
CA MET A 1 87.67 8.12 55.79
C MET A 1 86.37 8.61 55.15
N ASN A 2 85.64 9.42 55.93
CA ASN A 2 84.63 10.44 55.57
C ASN A 2 83.26 10.06 54.94
N SER A 3 82.28 9.77 55.83
CA SER A 3 81.02 10.51 56.16
C SER A 3 80.30 11.40 55.11
N PRO A 4 79.06 11.90 55.38
CA PRO A 4 77.83 11.36 56.04
C PRO A 4 76.53 11.74 55.26
N ARG A 5 75.31 11.33 55.67
CA ARG A 5 74.09 12.19 55.54
C ARG A 5 73.02 11.88 56.60
N LEU A 6 72.57 12.96 57.25
CA LEU A 6 71.55 13.03 58.29
C LEU A 6 70.12 12.93 57.76
N SER A 7 69.28 12.46 58.68
CA SER A 7 67.82 12.37 58.71
C SER A 7 67.09 13.72 58.70
N HIS A 8 65.98 13.80 57.95
CA HIS A 8 64.83 14.68 58.25
C HIS A 8 63.52 14.02 57.79
N LYS A 9 62.68 13.61 58.74
CA LYS A 9 61.27 13.23 58.54
C LYS A 9 60.38 14.35 59.09
N ALA A 10 59.70 15.09 58.22
CA ALA A 10 58.36 15.72 58.42
C ALA A 10 58.08 16.73 57.30
N PRO A 11 57.31 16.35 56.25
CA PRO A 11 56.26 17.26 55.78
C PRO A 11 54.95 16.60 55.28
N TYR A 12 54.78 15.28 55.39
CA TYR A 12 53.64 14.59 54.75
C TYR A 12 52.31 14.64 55.52
N LEU A 13 52.30 14.97 56.82
CA LEU A 13 51.08 14.94 57.63
C LEU A 13 50.18 16.19 57.43
N MET A 14 50.76 17.33 57.06
CA MET A 14 50.02 18.60 56.84
C MET A 14 49.29 18.62 55.48
N LEU A 15 49.77 17.90 54.47
CA LEU A 15 49.16 17.87 53.14
C LEU A 15 47.88 17.01 53.10
N ALA A 16 47.78 16.00 53.97
CA ALA A 16 46.62 15.11 54.03
C ALA A 16 45.38 15.76 54.66
N LEU A 17 45.56 16.75 55.54
CA LEU A 17 44.45 17.42 56.24
C LEU A 17 43.75 18.48 55.36
N CYS A 18 44.47 19.13 54.44
CA CYS A 18 43.88 20.11 53.52
C CYS A 18 43.06 19.49 52.37
N VAL A 19 43.31 18.21 52.02
CA VAL A 19 42.53 17.51 50.97
C VAL A 19 41.17 17.02 51.51
N ALA A 20 41.04 16.81 52.82
CA ALA A 20 39.80 16.34 53.43
C ALA A 20 38.73 17.45 53.60
N LEU A 21 39.11 18.73 53.64
CA LEU A 21 38.20 19.85 53.89
C LEU A 21 37.57 20.46 52.62
N ALA A 22 38.05 20.09 51.42
CA ALA A 22 37.50 20.61 50.15
C ALA A 22 36.24 19.88 49.65
N GLY A 23 35.82 18.78 50.30
CA GLY A 23 34.74 17.91 49.82
C GLY A 23 33.34 18.14 50.43
N CYS A 24 33.16 19.08 51.36
CA CYS A 24 31.89 19.21 52.10
C CYS A 24 30.92 20.28 51.58
N GLY A 25 31.37 21.25 50.77
CA GLY A 25 30.53 22.37 50.31
C GLY A 25 29.54 22.02 49.20
N THR A 26 29.92 21.15 48.27
CA THR A 26 29.11 20.81 47.07
C THR A 26 27.96 19.85 47.38
N SER A 27 28.01 19.16 48.52
CA SER A 27 27.01 18.17 48.93
C SER A 27 25.67 18.77 49.40
N GLY A 28 25.66 20.01 49.89
CA GLY A 28 24.48 20.71 50.39
C GLY A 28 23.57 21.20 49.26
N VAL A 29 24.13 21.95 48.32
CA VAL A 29 23.40 22.53 47.18
C VAL A 29 22.72 21.44 46.33
N ARG A 30 23.39 20.29 46.16
CA ARG A 30 22.81 19.13 45.47
C ARG A 30 21.55 18.60 46.17
N LYS A 31 21.55 18.51 47.50
CA LYS A 31 20.40 17.99 48.26
C LYS A 31 19.21 18.93 48.19
N ASP A 32 19.46 20.24 48.31
CA ASP A 32 18.42 21.26 48.24
C ASP A 32 17.78 21.29 46.84
N ALA A 33 18.59 21.23 45.78
CA ALA A 33 18.07 21.16 44.42
C ALA A 33 17.30 19.86 44.13
N GLN A 34 17.75 18.73 44.67
CA GLN A 34 17.01 17.46 44.58
C GLN A 34 15.68 17.50 45.32
N ALA A 35 15.60 18.21 46.45
CA ALA A 35 14.34 18.41 47.17
C ALA A 35 13.34 19.24 46.33
N LEU A 36 13.79 20.34 45.71
CA LEU A 36 12.93 21.16 44.83
C LEU A 36 12.40 20.38 43.62
N ILE A 37 13.23 19.50 43.04
CA ILE A 37 12.80 18.61 41.94
C ILE A 37 11.76 17.59 42.44
N GLY A 38 11.93 17.07 43.65
CA GLY A 38 10.96 16.18 44.30
C GLY A 38 9.62 16.84 44.63
N GLU A 39 9.63 18.14 44.93
CA GLU A 39 8.43 18.95 45.20
C GLU A 39 7.70 19.42 43.93
N GLY A 40 8.22 19.07 42.74
CA GLY A 40 7.63 19.43 41.45
C GLY A 40 8.04 20.81 40.92
N GLN A 41 8.96 21.50 41.59
CA GLN A 41 9.54 22.78 41.15
C GLN A 41 10.76 22.55 40.26
N TYR A 42 10.54 21.87 39.14
CA TYR A 42 11.60 21.41 38.25
C TYR A 42 12.54 22.51 37.73
N GLU A 43 11.97 23.65 37.31
CA GLU A 43 12.73 24.76 36.75
C GLU A 43 13.64 25.42 37.78
N ALA A 44 13.15 25.62 39.01
CA ALA A 44 13.93 26.19 40.11
C ALA A 44 15.06 25.25 40.55
N GLY A 45 14.77 23.94 40.68
CA GLY A 45 15.78 22.95 41.06
C GLY A 45 16.88 22.76 40.00
N ILE A 46 16.53 22.81 38.70
CA ILE A 46 17.52 22.75 37.61
C ILE A 46 18.35 24.02 37.56
N ALA A 47 17.73 25.21 37.67
CA ALA A 47 18.46 26.48 37.69
C ALA A 47 19.48 26.54 38.84
N GLN A 48 19.12 26.03 40.03
CA GLN A 48 20.04 25.95 41.16
C GLN A 48 21.23 25.01 40.89
N LEU A 49 21.02 23.90 40.18
CA LEU A 49 22.11 23.00 39.76
C LEU A 49 22.99 23.63 38.68
N GLU A 50 22.40 24.37 37.74
CA GLU A 50 23.15 25.09 36.70
C GLU A 50 24.02 26.21 37.29
N ASP A 51 23.51 26.96 38.27
CA ASP A 51 24.26 28.00 38.97
C ASP A 51 25.39 27.40 39.81
N ALA A 52 25.16 26.29 40.52
CA ALA A 52 26.20 25.56 41.24
C ALA A 52 27.31 25.05 40.29
N LEU A 53 26.96 24.66 39.07
CA LEU A 53 27.91 24.16 38.07
C LEU A 53 28.72 25.29 37.41
N LYS A 54 28.20 26.52 37.37
CA LYS A 54 28.99 27.72 36.99
C LYS A 54 30.09 28.02 38.00
N GLU A 55 29.80 27.85 39.29
CA GLU A 55 30.79 28.05 40.37
C GLU A 55 31.84 26.93 40.41
N HIS A 56 31.44 25.69 40.07
CA HIS A 56 32.32 24.50 40.09
C HIS A 56 32.26 23.67 38.79
N PRO A 57 32.93 24.09 37.70
CA PRO A 57 32.78 23.47 36.38
C PRO A 57 33.34 22.04 36.21
N ARG A 58 34.14 21.56 37.18
CA ARG A 58 34.79 20.24 37.15
C ARG A 58 34.17 19.23 38.12
N ASP A 59 33.09 19.60 38.82
CA ASP A 59 32.43 18.67 39.73
C ASP A 59 31.56 17.66 38.95
N THR A 60 32.01 16.41 38.95
CA THR A 60 31.32 15.30 38.29
C THR A 60 30.00 14.95 38.97
N GLU A 61 29.87 15.13 40.29
CA GLU A 61 28.64 14.77 41.01
C GLU A 61 27.49 15.75 40.72
N LEU A 62 27.80 17.05 40.63
CA LEU A 62 26.83 18.07 40.22
C LEU A 62 26.40 17.89 38.77
N ASN A 63 27.31 17.52 37.88
CA ASN A 63 26.98 17.24 36.48
C ASN A 63 26.05 16.03 36.34
N ILE A 64 26.31 14.94 37.09
CA ILE A 64 25.41 13.77 37.15
C ILE A 64 24.03 14.16 37.69
N ALA A 65 23.98 14.95 38.77
CA ALA A 65 22.72 15.40 39.36
C ALA A 65 21.90 16.29 38.41
N LEU A 66 22.55 17.18 37.66
CA LEU A 66 21.91 18.02 36.65
C LEU A 66 21.31 17.16 35.51
N ILE A 67 22.07 16.19 35.00
CA ILE A 67 21.60 15.29 33.93
C ILE A 67 20.41 14.45 34.41
N GLN A 68 20.47 13.92 35.63
CA GLN A 68 19.39 13.13 36.22
C GLN A 68 18.15 13.99 36.50
N GLY A 69 18.34 15.17 37.08
CA GLY A 69 17.26 16.11 37.39
C GLY A 69 16.54 16.61 36.13
N ARG A 70 17.28 16.96 35.07
CA ARG A 70 16.71 17.36 33.78
C ARG A 70 15.90 16.24 33.14
N ARG A 71 16.40 14.99 33.19
CA ARG A 71 15.68 13.81 32.68
C ARG A 71 14.36 13.60 33.42
N GLN A 72 14.39 13.64 34.75
CA GLN A 72 13.19 13.46 35.59
C GLN A 72 12.15 14.56 35.33
N ALA A 73 12.59 15.81 35.24
CA ALA A 73 11.74 16.95 34.94
C ALA A 73 11.06 16.83 33.56
N VAL A 74 11.83 16.49 32.52
CA VAL A 74 11.32 16.33 31.16
C VAL A 74 10.28 15.20 31.10
N GLU A 75 10.56 14.06 31.73
CA GLU A 75 9.64 12.92 31.76
C GLU A 75 8.32 13.25 32.48
N ALA A 76 8.40 13.92 33.63
CA ALA A 76 7.21 14.33 34.39
C ALA A 76 6.38 15.37 33.62
N LEU A 77 7.00 16.39 33.04
CA LEU A 77 6.32 17.44 32.28
C LEU A 77 5.70 16.90 30.98
N LEU A 78 6.39 15.99 30.28
CA LEU A 78 5.82 15.33 29.10
C LEU A 78 4.60 14.49 29.46
N THR A 79 4.67 13.74 30.57
CA THR A 79 3.54 12.92 31.03
C THR A 79 2.33 13.79 31.40
N GLN A 80 2.56 14.92 32.07
CA GLN A 80 1.51 15.88 32.37
C GLN A 80 0.91 16.49 31.10
N ALA A 81 1.76 16.94 30.16
CA ALA A 81 1.31 17.55 28.90
C ALA A 81 0.54 16.55 28.02
N ASP A 82 0.97 15.28 27.97
CA ASP A 82 0.26 14.21 27.27
C ASP A 82 -1.11 13.93 27.92
N SER A 83 -1.19 14.00 29.26
CA SER A 83 -2.46 13.86 29.98
C SER A 83 -3.42 15.02 29.66
N ASP A 84 -2.95 16.26 29.68
CA ASP A 84 -3.75 17.43 29.32
C ASP A 84 -4.26 17.33 27.87
N ARG A 85 -3.38 16.88 26.95
CA ARG A 85 -3.75 16.64 25.56
C ARG A 85 -4.83 15.56 25.43
N SER A 86 -4.73 14.47 26.19
CA SER A 86 -5.74 13.40 26.18
C SER A 86 -7.11 13.87 26.71
N ARG A 87 -7.11 14.82 27.65
CA ARG A 87 -8.32 15.46 28.20
C ARG A 87 -8.89 16.56 27.31
N HIS A 88 -8.35 16.75 26.11
CA HIS A 88 -8.70 17.84 25.19
C HIS A 88 -8.45 19.25 25.75
N ASP A 89 -7.63 19.36 26.82
CA ASP A 89 -7.12 20.65 27.30
C ASP A 89 -5.84 21.02 26.54
N PHE A 90 -6.04 21.48 25.30
CA PHE A 90 -4.94 21.90 24.43
C PHE A 90 -4.17 23.12 24.95
N GLY A 91 -4.79 23.95 25.79
CA GLY A 91 -4.16 25.11 26.41
C GLY A 91 -3.15 24.70 27.49
N GLY A 92 -3.58 23.80 28.39
CA GLY A 92 -2.70 23.17 29.38
C GLY A 92 -1.56 22.40 28.73
N ALA A 93 -1.87 21.56 27.74
CA ALA A 93 -0.88 20.75 27.01
C ALA A 93 0.19 21.60 26.32
N ARG A 94 -0.21 22.68 25.62
CA ARG A 94 0.74 23.62 24.99
C ARG A 94 1.69 24.22 26.02
N THR A 95 1.16 24.64 27.17
CA THR A 95 1.96 25.21 28.25
C THR A 95 2.94 24.17 28.80
N GLY A 96 2.49 22.94 29.02
CA GLY A 96 3.32 21.82 29.46
C GLY A 96 4.46 21.50 28.50
N TYR A 97 4.19 21.34 27.20
CA TYR A 97 5.25 21.13 26.21
C TYR A 97 6.18 22.35 26.06
N GLY A 98 5.65 23.58 26.21
CA GLY A 98 6.47 24.79 26.24
C GLY A 98 7.51 24.77 27.36
N ARG A 99 7.13 24.32 28.57
CA ARG A 99 8.04 24.14 29.70
C ARG A 99 9.08 23.04 29.46
N VAL A 100 8.75 22.00 28.67
CA VAL A 100 9.75 21.02 28.22
C VAL A 100 10.76 21.68 27.27
N LEU A 101 10.32 22.56 26.38
CA LEU A 101 11.20 23.25 25.43
C LEU A 101 12.11 24.29 26.08
N THR A 102 11.71 24.89 27.21
CA THR A 102 12.60 25.76 27.99
C THR A 102 13.72 24.94 28.64
N LEU A 103 13.44 23.71 29.06
CA LEU A 103 14.45 22.81 29.62
C LEU A 103 15.27 22.13 28.52
N GLU A 104 14.68 21.71 27.40
CA GLU A 104 15.35 21.05 26.27
C GLU A 104 14.86 21.62 24.93
N PRO A 105 15.55 22.64 24.37
CA PRO A 105 15.12 23.30 23.14
C PRO A 105 15.01 22.37 21.91
N ASN A 106 15.79 21.29 21.89
CA ASN A 106 15.85 20.33 20.76
C ASN A 106 14.97 19.08 20.97
N ASN A 107 14.06 19.08 21.94
CA ASN A 107 13.19 17.94 22.18
C ASN A 107 12.15 17.79 21.04
N ARG A 108 12.40 16.83 20.12
CA ARG A 108 11.56 16.61 18.94
C ARG A 108 10.09 16.32 19.29
N ARG A 109 9.86 15.54 20.34
CA ARG A 109 8.51 15.15 20.77
C ARG A 109 7.68 16.36 21.20
N ALA A 110 8.27 17.25 21.99
CA ALA A 110 7.61 18.47 22.43
C ALA A 110 7.38 19.47 21.27
N LEU A 111 8.37 19.63 20.37
CA LEU A 111 8.25 20.48 19.19
C LEU A 111 7.12 20.04 18.26
N ASP A 112 7.05 18.73 17.96
CA ASP A 112 6.03 18.17 17.08
C ASP A 112 4.63 18.27 17.72
N ALA A 113 4.52 18.05 19.03
CA ALA A 113 3.25 18.17 19.75
C ALA A 113 2.71 19.62 19.77
N VAL A 114 3.57 20.62 20.01
CA VAL A 114 3.17 22.04 19.95
C VAL A 114 2.69 22.42 18.55
N ARG A 115 3.41 21.98 17.51
CA ARG A 115 3.02 22.24 16.11
C ARG A 115 1.66 21.62 15.78
N GLN A 116 1.41 20.38 16.20
CA GLN A 116 0.13 19.72 16.00
C GLN A 116 -1.02 20.47 16.70
N ILE A 117 -0.82 20.89 17.95
CA ILE A 117 -1.82 21.66 18.70
C ILE A 117 -2.14 22.99 18.00
N GLU A 118 -1.13 23.70 17.51
CA GLU A 118 -1.32 24.95 16.75
C GLU A 118 -2.09 24.73 15.44
N GLN A 119 -1.76 23.66 14.71
CA GLN A 119 -2.46 23.29 13.48
C GLN A 119 -3.94 22.99 13.75
N MET A 120 -4.24 22.17 14.77
CA MET A 120 -5.62 21.83 15.15
C MET A 120 -6.43 23.07 15.54
N ARG A 121 -5.83 23.99 16.32
CA ARG A 121 -6.48 25.24 16.70
C ARG A 121 -6.80 26.12 15.48
N ASN A 122 -5.82 26.32 14.59
CA ASN A 122 -6.00 27.13 13.38
C ASN A 122 -7.09 26.55 12.46
N LEU A 123 -7.16 25.22 12.33
CA LEU A 123 -8.21 24.54 11.58
C LEU A 123 -9.59 24.75 12.24
N GLY A 124 -9.68 24.58 13.56
CA GLY A 124 -10.91 24.82 14.32
C GLY A 124 -11.44 26.25 14.18
N GLU A 125 -10.57 27.25 14.26
CA GLU A 125 -10.92 28.66 14.04
C GLU A 125 -11.48 28.90 12.63
N ARG A 126 -10.87 28.32 11.58
CA ARG A 126 -11.37 28.43 10.19
C ARG A 126 -12.72 27.74 9.98
N ILE A 127 -12.92 26.58 10.60
CA ILE A 127 -14.22 25.89 10.55
C ILE A 127 -15.30 26.76 11.20
N ALA A 128 -15.01 27.35 12.36
CA ALA A 128 -15.94 28.25 13.04
C ALA A 128 -16.27 29.49 12.19
N LEU A 129 -15.27 30.08 11.51
CA LEU A 129 -15.48 31.18 10.56
C LEU A 129 -16.32 30.75 9.35
N GLY A 130 -16.05 29.57 8.78
CA GLY A 130 -16.84 29.02 7.67
C GLY A 130 -18.30 28.75 8.05
N GLN A 131 -18.54 28.19 9.24
CA GLN A 131 -19.89 28.00 9.78
C GLN A 131 -20.58 29.32 10.08
N ALA A 132 -19.86 30.34 10.54
CA ALA A 132 -20.40 31.68 10.72
C ALA A 132 -20.79 32.32 9.38
N ALA A 133 -19.93 32.21 8.37
CA ALA A 133 -20.20 32.71 7.01
C ALA A 133 -21.43 32.03 6.39
N LEU A 134 -21.56 30.71 6.58
CA LEU A 134 -22.72 29.94 6.13
C LEU A 134 -24.01 30.42 6.81
N ARG A 135 -23.97 30.67 8.14
CA ARG A 135 -25.12 31.21 8.89
C ARG A 135 -25.50 32.61 8.45
N SER A 136 -24.55 33.43 8.01
CA SER A 136 -24.83 34.76 7.44
C SER A 136 -25.24 34.73 5.97
N GLY A 137 -25.30 33.56 5.32
CA GLY A 137 -25.65 33.41 3.90
C GLY A 137 -24.53 33.75 2.91
N ASP A 138 -23.29 33.97 3.38
CA ASP A 138 -22.13 34.17 2.52
C ASP A 138 -21.54 32.82 2.10
N LEU A 139 -22.11 32.26 1.02
CA LEU A 139 -21.68 30.98 0.46
C LEU A 139 -20.24 31.01 -0.04
N PHE A 140 -19.78 32.14 -0.58
CA PHE A 140 -18.43 32.26 -1.13
C PHE A 140 -17.39 32.30 0.00
N GLY A 141 -17.66 33.05 1.07
CA GLY A 141 -16.85 33.04 2.28
C GLY A 141 -16.76 31.66 2.94
N ALA A 142 -17.90 30.95 3.04
CA ALA A 142 -17.95 29.60 3.58
C ALA A 142 -17.15 28.60 2.72
N GLU A 143 -17.27 28.66 1.39
CA GLU A 143 -16.54 27.77 0.48
C GLU A 143 -15.03 28.01 0.54
N ARG A 144 -14.60 29.27 0.62
CA ARG A 144 -13.19 29.62 0.78
C ARG A 144 -12.61 28.99 2.04
N HIS A 145 -13.26 29.17 3.19
CA HIS A 145 -12.77 28.61 4.46
C HIS A 145 -12.80 27.08 4.47
N MET A 146 -13.83 26.46 3.88
CA MET A 146 -13.92 25.01 3.70
C MET A 146 -12.74 24.49 2.85
N ARG A 147 -12.45 25.13 1.72
CA ARG A 147 -11.36 24.72 0.83
C ARG A 147 -10.00 24.86 1.49
N GLU A 148 -9.78 25.94 2.25
CA GLU A 148 -8.55 26.14 3.02
C GLU A 148 -8.35 25.03 4.08
N VAL A 149 -9.41 24.57 4.73
CA VAL A 149 -9.36 23.47 5.71
C VAL A 149 -9.05 22.14 5.02
N LEU A 150 -9.77 21.78 3.95
CA LEU A 150 -9.60 20.51 3.25
C LEU A 150 -8.29 20.40 2.46
N LEU A 151 -7.67 21.54 2.11
CA LEU A 151 -6.35 21.56 1.48
C LEU A 151 -5.23 21.22 2.49
N LEU A 152 -5.42 21.58 3.76
CA LEU A 152 -4.47 21.26 4.83
C LEU A 152 -4.70 19.84 5.38
N ASP A 153 -5.96 19.45 5.55
CA ASP A 153 -6.36 18.13 6.04
C ASP A 153 -7.59 17.61 5.26
N PRO A 154 -7.38 16.74 4.25
CA PRO A 154 -8.46 16.22 3.42
C PRO A 154 -9.50 15.37 4.17
N GLN A 155 -9.15 14.82 5.35
CA GLN A 155 -10.03 13.93 6.12
C GLN A 155 -10.67 14.63 7.32
N ASN A 156 -10.53 15.95 7.44
CA ASN A 156 -11.07 16.70 8.56
C ASN A 156 -12.61 16.61 8.63
N GLU A 157 -13.15 16.05 9.72
CA GLU A 157 -14.60 15.87 9.89
C GLU A 157 -15.38 17.20 9.79
N GLY A 158 -14.88 18.27 10.40
CA GLY A 158 -15.54 19.57 10.39
C GLY A 158 -15.51 20.23 9.00
N GLY A 159 -14.42 20.06 8.26
CA GLY A 159 -14.33 20.50 6.87
C GLY A 159 -15.28 19.74 5.94
N LEU A 160 -15.39 18.42 6.10
CA LEU A 160 -16.29 17.56 5.34
C LEU A 160 -17.76 17.86 5.65
N ALA A 161 -18.10 18.10 6.92
CA ALA A 161 -19.43 18.55 7.34
C ALA A 161 -19.79 19.89 6.69
N LEU A 162 -18.87 20.87 6.74
CA LEU A 162 -19.07 22.17 6.10
C LEU A 162 -19.25 22.05 4.58
N ARG A 163 -18.50 21.16 3.90
CA ARG A 163 -18.69 20.86 2.48
C ARG A 163 -20.10 20.33 2.20
N LYS A 164 -20.55 19.34 2.99
CA LYS A 164 -21.90 18.76 2.85
C LYS A 164 -22.99 19.82 3.04
N ASP A 165 -22.82 20.70 4.03
CA ASP A 165 -23.76 21.79 4.29
C ASP A 165 -23.79 22.81 3.15
N ILE A 166 -22.62 23.18 2.61
CA ILE A 166 -22.51 24.06 1.43
C ILE A 166 -23.17 23.42 0.21
N GLU A 167 -22.90 22.14 -0.08
CA GLU A 167 -23.51 21.40 -1.19
C GLU A 167 -25.04 21.31 -1.04
N LEU A 168 -25.54 21.15 0.19
CA LEU A 168 -26.97 21.14 0.47
C LEU A 168 -27.62 22.51 0.23
N VAL A 169 -26.94 23.60 0.57
CA VAL A 169 -27.44 24.96 0.26
C VAL A 169 -27.31 25.26 -1.23
N GLN A 170 -26.20 24.88 -1.88
CA GLN A 170 -25.98 25.05 -3.31
C GLN A 170 -26.98 24.24 -4.14
N SER A 171 -27.26 22.98 -3.78
CA SER A 171 -28.26 22.15 -4.47
C SER A 171 -29.69 22.69 -4.30
N ARG A 172 -30.01 23.34 -3.17
CA ARG A 172 -31.26 24.09 -3.02
C ARG A 172 -31.32 25.35 -3.90
N THR A 173 -30.18 25.99 -4.14
CA THR A 173 -30.10 27.29 -4.85
C THR A 173 -29.89 27.12 -6.37
N ALA A 174 -29.25 26.04 -6.80
CA ALA A 174 -28.90 25.75 -8.20
C ALA A 174 -30.01 25.04 -8.98
N GLN A 175 -31.14 24.70 -8.34
CA GLN A 175 -32.26 24.07 -9.02
C GLN A 175 -33.05 25.10 -9.83
N PRO A 176 -33.30 24.84 -11.13
CA PRO A 176 -34.18 25.69 -11.93
C PRO A 176 -35.60 25.62 -11.36
N ASN A 177 -36.22 26.79 -11.18
CA ASN A 177 -37.64 26.99 -10.83
C ASN A 177 -38.09 26.37 -9.49
N PRO A 178 -37.47 26.73 -8.35
CA PRO A 178 -37.79 26.15 -7.02
C PRO A 178 -39.24 26.41 -6.57
N GLN A 179 -39.85 27.50 -7.04
CA GLN A 179 -41.24 27.86 -6.71
C GLN A 179 -42.25 26.88 -7.34
N LEU A 180 -41.99 26.43 -8.57
CA LEU A 180 -42.84 25.49 -9.29
C LEU A 180 -42.98 24.16 -8.55
N ARG A 181 -41.85 23.64 -8.04
CA ARG A 181 -41.79 22.38 -7.31
C ARG A 181 -42.55 22.44 -5.98
N SER A 182 -42.42 23.53 -5.23
CA SER A 182 -43.16 23.71 -3.96
C SER A 182 -44.69 23.72 -4.14
N LYS A 183 -45.16 24.18 -5.30
CA LYS A 183 -46.58 24.16 -5.66
C LYS A 183 -47.04 22.79 -6.15
N LEU A 184 -46.18 22.09 -6.89
CA LEU A 184 -46.43 20.73 -7.40
C LEU A 184 -46.40 19.65 -6.29
N GLU A 185 -45.73 19.90 -5.17
CA GLU A 185 -45.63 18.98 -4.04
C GLU A 185 -46.85 19.01 -3.08
N ARG A 186 -47.80 19.95 -3.25
CA ARG A 186 -48.98 20.03 -2.37
C ARG A 186 -49.94 18.85 -2.64
N PRO A 187 -50.49 18.20 -1.60
CA PRO A 187 -51.45 17.12 -1.77
C PRO A 187 -52.80 17.66 -2.23
N VAL A 188 -53.43 16.93 -3.15
CA VAL A 188 -54.78 17.22 -3.65
C VAL A 188 -55.60 15.95 -3.75
N THR A 189 -56.91 16.10 -3.55
CA THR A 189 -57.90 15.05 -3.76
C THR A 189 -58.78 15.46 -4.94
N LEU A 190 -58.83 14.61 -5.96
CA LEU A 190 -59.56 14.86 -7.20
C LEU A 190 -60.47 13.66 -7.49
N GLU A 191 -61.76 13.91 -7.64
CA GLU A 191 -62.78 12.89 -7.95
C GLU A 191 -63.58 13.36 -9.16
N PHE A 192 -63.06 13.14 -10.37
CA PHE A 192 -63.72 13.51 -11.62
C PHE A 192 -64.11 12.27 -12.42
N ARG A 193 -65.37 12.23 -12.88
CA ARG A 193 -65.89 11.19 -13.77
C ARG A 193 -66.34 11.83 -15.08
N ASP A 194 -65.74 11.40 -16.20
CA ASP A 194 -66.09 11.88 -17.55
C ASP A 194 -66.06 13.41 -17.71
N ALA A 195 -65.13 14.09 -17.03
CA ALA A 195 -65.02 15.55 -17.06
C ALA A 195 -64.10 16.01 -18.21
N ASN A 196 -64.37 17.20 -18.76
CA ASN A 196 -63.50 17.79 -19.78
C ASN A 196 -62.12 18.10 -19.16
N LEU A 197 -61.06 17.69 -19.87
CA LEU A 197 -59.68 17.85 -19.45
C LEU A 197 -59.33 19.31 -19.13
N LYS A 198 -59.85 20.28 -19.91
CA LYS A 198 -59.64 21.72 -19.64
C LYS A 198 -60.18 22.13 -18.27
N THR A 199 -61.37 21.66 -17.92
CA THR A 199 -61.99 21.94 -16.62
C THR A 199 -61.21 21.32 -15.47
N ILE A 200 -60.67 20.10 -15.66
CA ILE A 200 -59.82 19.46 -14.64
C ILE A 200 -58.55 20.28 -14.40
N PHE A 201 -57.87 20.74 -15.46
CA PHE A 201 -56.68 21.58 -15.35
C PHE A 201 -56.98 23.00 -14.83
N GLU A 202 -58.16 23.56 -15.09
CA GLU A 202 -58.61 24.83 -14.50
C GLU A 202 -58.78 24.71 -12.99
N VAL A 203 -59.37 23.61 -12.51
CA VAL A 203 -59.48 23.34 -11.06
C VAL A 203 -58.09 23.14 -10.45
N LEU A 204 -57.21 22.37 -11.12
CA LEU A 204 -55.81 22.22 -10.69
C LEU A 204 -55.08 23.57 -10.66
N SER A 205 -55.34 24.45 -11.63
CA SER A 205 -54.78 25.79 -11.71
C SER A 205 -55.17 26.63 -10.50
N GLN A 206 -56.45 26.60 -10.10
CA GLN A 206 -56.96 27.32 -8.95
C GLN A 206 -56.42 26.78 -7.61
N VAL A 207 -56.28 25.47 -7.47
CA VAL A 207 -55.82 24.83 -6.24
C VAL A 207 -54.29 24.95 -6.08
N ALA A 208 -53.53 24.74 -7.17
CA ALA A 208 -52.06 24.74 -7.16
C ALA A 208 -51.46 26.14 -7.33
N GLY A 209 -52.21 27.10 -7.88
CA GLY A 209 -51.69 28.40 -8.31
C GLY A 209 -50.71 28.27 -9.49
N LEU A 210 -51.03 27.35 -10.42
CA LEU A 210 -50.30 27.08 -11.66
C LEU A 210 -51.14 27.48 -12.88
N ASN A 211 -50.49 27.87 -13.96
CA ASN A 211 -51.10 28.20 -15.23
C ASN A 211 -50.83 27.07 -16.22
N PHE A 212 -51.88 26.55 -16.84
CA PHE A 212 -51.76 25.54 -17.89
C PHE A 212 -52.08 26.19 -19.24
N ILE A 213 -51.14 26.12 -20.17
CA ILE A 213 -51.32 26.55 -21.57
C ILE A 213 -51.46 25.29 -22.41
N PHE A 214 -52.45 25.25 -23.30
CA PHE A 214 -52.66 24.14 -24.21
C PHE A 214 -52.18 24.48 -25.62
N ASP A 215 -51.50 23.54 -26.27
CA ASP A 215 -51.16 23.65 -27.69
C ASP A 215 -52.43 23.67 -28.57
N LYS A 216 -52.34 24.33 -29.73
CA LYS A 216 -53.45 24.45 -30.69
C LYS A 216 -53.96 23.11 -31.24
N ASP A 217 -53.12 22.07 -31.23
CA ASP A 217 -53.45 20.77 -31.79
C ASP A 217 -54.09 19.82 -30.75
N LEU A 218 -54.39 20.32 -29.53
CA LEU A 218 -55.13 19.56 -28.52
C LEU A 218 -56.63 19.52 -28.85
N ARG A 219 -57.22 18.32 -28.80
CA ARG A 219 -58.66 18.13 -28.99
C ARG A 219 -59.45 18.77 -27.84
N PRO A 220 -60.41 19.68 -28.11
CA PRO A 220 -61.10 20.44 -27.07
C PRO A 220 -62.15 19.64 -26.28
N ASP A 221 -62.51 18.46 -26.76
CA ASP A 221 -63.53 17.54 -26.23
C ASP A 221 -62.93 16.34 -25.47
N MET A 222 -61.62 16.35 -25.19
CA MET A 222 -60.97 15.27 -24.43
C MET A 222 -61.55 15.18 -23.01
N LYS A 223 -61.99 13.97 -22.65
CA LYS A 223 -62.54 13.68 -21.33
C LYS A 223 -61.62 12.75 -20.57
N ALA A 224 -61.44 13.01 -19.29
CA ALA A 224 -60.65 12.18 -18.40
C ALA A 224 -61.45 11.79 -17.15
N THR A 225 -61.09 10.64 -16.60
CA THR A 225 -61.64 10.14 -15.34
C THR A 225 -60.48 9.90 -14.40
N ILE A 226 -60.43 10.64 -13.30
CA ILE A 226 -59.37 10.56 -12.30
C ILE A 226 -59.97 10.47 -10.89
N PHE A 227 -59.49 9.50 -10.13
CA PHE A 227 -59.84 9.29 -8.73
C PHE A 227 -58.55 9.15 -7.93
N VAL A 228 -58.07 10.27 -7.37
CA VAL A 228 -56.85 10.32 -6.56
C VAL A 228 -57.14 11.01 -5.23
N ARG A 229 -56.58 10.47 -4.14
CA ARG A 229 -56.73 10.99 -2.78
C ARG A 229 -55.34 11.20 -2.19
N ASP A 230 -55.11 12.38 -1.63
CA ASP A 230 -53.84 12.72 -0.98
C ASP A 230 -52.62 12.51 -1.90
N VAL A 231 -52.77 12.84 -3.19
CA VAL A 231 -51.72 12.68 -4.20
C VAL A 231 -51.10 14.04 -4.48
N ARG A 232 -49.78 14.10 -4.64
CA ARG A 232 -49.07 15.32 -5.03
C ARG A 232 -49.54 15.78 -6.41
N ILE A 233 -49.67 17.08 -6.61
CA ILE A 233 -50.13 17.64 -7.89
C ILE A 233 -49.26 17.16 -9.06
N GLU A 234 -47.94 17.00 -8.88
CA GLU A 234 -47.06 16.43 -9.92
C GLU A 234 -47.52 15.05 -10.40
N ASP A 235 -47.87 14.17 -9.46
CA ASP A 235 -48.28 12.81 -9.75
C ASP A 235 -49.69 12.79 -10.38
N ALA A 236 -50.60 13.65 -9.90
CA ALA A 236 -51.94 13.80 -10.48
C ALA A 236 -51.88 14.34 -11.93
N VAL A 237 -51.05 15.35 -12.19
CA VAL A 237 -50.82 15.88 -13.55
C VAL A 237 -50.18 14.81 -14.43
N ALA A 238 -49.16 14.09 -13.94
CA ALA A 238 -48.53 13.02 -14.70
C ALA A 238 -49.52 11.92 -15.11
N LEU A 239 -50.40 11.49 -14.19
CA LEU A 239 -51.44 10.49 -14.48
C LEU A 239 -52.44 10.97 -15.54
N LEU A 240 -52.86 12.25 -15.46
CA LEU A 240 -53.76 12.84 -16.46
C LEU A 240 -53.12 12.91 -17.85
N LEU A 241 -51.84 13.27 -17.90
CA LEU A 241 -51.07 13.35 -19.13
C LEU A 241 -50.87 11.96 -19.74
N GLU A 242 -50.48 10.98 -18.93
CA GLU A 242 -50.26 9.59 -19.35
C GLU A 242 -51.55 8.94 -19.90
N GLN A 243 -52.68 9.09 -19.19
CA GLN A 243 -53.98 8.56 -19.62
C GLN A 243 -54.43 9.12 -20.99
N ASN A 244 -54.08 10.38 -21.27
CA ASN A 244 -54.57 11.11 -22.44
C ASN A 244 -53.53 11.25 -23.56
N GLN A 245 -52.38 10.58 -23.47
CA GLN A 245 -51.28 10.67 -24.45
C GLN A 245 -50.83 12.12 -24.67
N LEU A 246 -50.62 12.85 -23.56
CA LEU A 246 -50.15 14.22 -23.56
C LEU A 246 -48.79 14.31 -22.86
N HIS A 247 -48.02 15.33 -23.21
CA HIS A 247 -46.78 15.69 -22.54
C HIS A 247 -46.82 17.13 -22.03
N GLN A 248 -45.93 17.43 -21.09
CA GLN A 248 -45.78 18.76 -20.52
C GLN A 248 -44.39 19.33 -20.79
N LYS A 249 -44.34 20.65 -20.98
CA LYS A 249 -43.12 21.46 -20.96
C LYS A 249 -43.25 22.54 -19.90
N VAL A 250 -42.23 22.70 -19.08
CA VAL A 250 -42.14 23.82 -18.13
C VAL A 250 -41.74 25.07 -18.91
N VAL A 251 -42.57 26.11 -18.86
CA VAL A 251 -42.30 27.39 -19.54
C VAL A 251 -41.66 28.40 -18.57
N ASN A 252 -42.18 28.45 -17.34
CA ASN A 252 -41.65 29.30 -16.25
C ASN A 252 -42.07 28.73 -14.88
N ASP A 253 -41.75 29.45 -13.80
CA ASP A 253 -42.03 29.07 -12.41
C ASP A 253 -43.50 28.75 -12.09
N ASN A 254 -44.44 29.24 -12.89
CA ASN A 254 -45.87 29.09 -12.65
C ASN A 254 -46.65 28.59 -13.87
N THR A 255 -46.01 28.29 -15.00
CA THR A 255 -46.70 27.99 -16.26
C THR A 255 -46.16 26.71 -16.90
N LEU A 256 -47.07 25.78 -17.19
CA LEU A 256 -46.82 24.55 -17.92
C LEU A 256 -47.54 24.58 -19.28
N LEU A 257 -46.85 24.19 -20.34
CA LEU A 257 -47.41 23.97 -21.66
C LEU A 257 -47.73 22.48 -21.84
N ILE A 258 -48.97 22.16 -22.20
CA ILE A 258 -49.46 20.82 -22.46
C ILE A 258 -49.63 20.64 -23.97
N TYR A 259 -49.06 19.57 -24.53
CA TYR A 259 -49.08 19.27 -25.96
C TYR A 259 -49.30 17.76 -26.20
N PRO A 260 -49.81 17.34 -27.37
CA PRO A 260 -50.03 15.93 -27.64
C PRO A 260 -48.71 15.16 -27.80
N ASP A 261 -48.67 13.92 -27.34
CA ASP A 261 -47.55 12.99 -27.48
C ASP A 261 -47.42 12.50 -28.95
N SER A 262 -47.02 13.42 -29.82
CA SER A 262 -46.73 13.16 -31.23
C SER A 262 -45.23 13.32 -31.48
N PRO A 263 -44.59 12.44 -32.26
CA PRO A 263 -43.16 12.54 -32.58
C PRO A 263 -42.74 13.88 -33.14
N GLN A 264 -43.66 14.59 -33.82
CA GLN A 264 -43.39 15.94 -34.34
C GLN A 264 -43.35 16.97 -33.20
N LYS A 265 -44.33 16.94 -32.30
CA LYS A 265 -44.44 17.90 -31.18
C LYS A 265 -43.38 17.67 -30.12
N ILE A 266 -42.99 16.42 -29.90
CA ILE A 266 -41.85 16.09 -29.05
C ILE A 266 -40.60 16.78 -29.61
N LYS A 267 -40.31 16.67 -30.91
CA LYS A 267 -39.16 17.37 -31.50
C LYS A 267 -39.24 18.90 -31.39
N ASP A 268 -40.44 19.46 -31.51
CA ASP A 268 -40.64 20.92 -31.48
C ASP A 268 -40.53 21.50 -30.06
N TYR A 269 -40.99 20.77 -29.04
CA TYR A 269 -41.07 21.28 -27.66
C TYR A 269 -40.04 20.69 -26.68
N GLN A 270 -39.53 19.48 -26.93
CA GLN A 270 -38.59 18.81 -26.05
C GLN A 270 -37.27 19.57 -25.99
N GLU A 271 -36.85 19.88 -24.77
CA GLU A 271 -35.57 20.55 -24.56
C GLU A 271 -34.46 19.51 -24.58
N LEU A 272 -33.45 19.79 -25.40
CA LEU A 272 -32.23 19.00 -25.47
C LEU A 272 -31.11 19.81 -24.85
N VAL A 273 -30.33 19.17 -24.01
CA VAL A 273 -29.14 19.75 -23.41
C VAL A 273 -27.91 19.01 -23.94
N MET A 274 -26.84 19.76 -24.12
CA MET A 274 -25.54 19.20 -24.49
C MET A 274 -24.69 19.10 -23.22
N ARG A 275 -24.11 17.94 -22.99
CA ARG A 275 -23.22 17.68 -21.86
C ARG A 275 -22.00 16.91 -22.32
N THR A 276 -20.83 17.36 -21.88
CA THR A 276 -19.56 16.66 -22.09
C THR A 276 -19.15 15.98 -20.79
N PHE A 277 -18.86 14.68 -20.88
CA PHE A 277 -18.33 13.83 -19.82
C PHE A 277 -16.85 13.61 -20.04
N TYR A 278 -16.08 13.82 -18.98
CA TYR A 278 -14.65 13.52 -18.93
C TYR A 278 -14.48 12.13 -18.32
N LEU A 279 -13.86 11.21 -19.05
CA LEU A 279 -13.69 9.83 -18.65
C LEU A 279 -12.25 9.61 -18.18
N THR A 280 -12.07 8.97 -17.03
CA THR A 280 -10.74 8.82 -16.40
C THR A 280 -10.15 7.43 -16.62
N SER A 281 -10.96 6.38 -16.43
CA SER A 281 -10.56 4.97 -16.41
C SER A 281 -11.18 4.19 -17.56
N ILE A 282 -12.44 4.46 -17.91
CA ILE A 282 -13.12 3.85 -19.06
C ILE A 282 -12.70 4.53 -20.37
N ASP A 283 -12.53 3.72 -21.42
CA ASP A 283 -12.28 4.19 -22.77
C ASP A 283 -13.55 4.81 -23.40
N ALA A 284 -13.39 5.93 -24.10
CA ALA A 284 -14.52 6.67 -24.64
C ALA A 284 -15.32 5.91 -25.71
N ASN A 285 -14.71 5.01 -26.49
CA ASN A 285 -15.45 4.17 -27.44
C ASN A 285 -16.29 3.11 -26.73
N THR A 286 -15.77 2.56 -25.63
CA THR A 286 -16.52 1.64 -24.78
C THR A 286 -17.71 2.35 -24.12
N ALA A 287 -17.48 3.56 -23.58
CA ALA A 287 -18.52 4.39 -23.02
C ALA A 287 -19.61 4.77 -24.05
N LEU A 288 -19.20 5.10 -25.29
CA LEU A 288 -20.11 5.38 -26.40
C LEU A 288 -21.04 4.22 -26.71
N ASN A 289 -20.48 3.02 -26.82
CA ASN A 289 -21.26 1.82 -27.10
C ASN A 289 -22.28 1.56 -26.00
N MET A 290 -21.87 1.69 -24.73
CA MET A 290 -22.75 1.51 -23.58
C MET A 290 -23.90 2.54 -23.55
N VAL A 291 -23.59 3.83 -23.73
CA VAL A 291 -24.61 4.90 -23.73
C VAL A 291 -25.57 4.72 -24.92
N LYS A 292 -25.07 4.41 -26.11
CA LYS A 292 -25.91 4.17 -27.30
C LYS A 292 -26.82 2.96 -27.16
N THR A 293 -26.35 1.85 -26.59
CA THR A 293 -27.16 0.62 -26.46
C THR A 293 -28.19 0.74 -25.35
N MET A 294 -27.83 1.32 -24.20
CA MET A 294 -28.71 1.38 -23.04
C MET A 294 -29.74 2.51 -23.13
N LEU A 295 -29.34 3.69 -23.59
CA LEU A 295 -30.21 4.88 -23.64
C LEU A 295 -30.79 5.15 -25.04
N LYS A 296 -30.44 4.35 -26.05
CA LYS A 296 -30.89 4.50 -27.45
C LYS A 296 -30.68 5.91 -28.04
N THR A 297 -29.71 6.65 -27.51
CA THR A 297 -29.40 8.03 -27.91
C THR A 297 -28.71 8.09 -29.27
N ARG A 298 -29.08 9.06 -30.11
CA ARG A 298 -28.52 9.21 -31.47
C ARG A 298 -27.33 10.16 -31.53
N ASP A 299 -27.38 11.26 -30.80
CA ASP A 299 -26.44 12.37 -30.91
C ASP A 299 -25.35 12.26 -29.83
N VAL A 300 -24.40 11.34 -30.04
CA VAL A 300 -23.24 11.16 -29.15
C VAL A 300 -21.97 11.21 -29.97
N PHE A 301 -21.03 12.04 -29.53
CA PHE A 301 -19.72 12.26 -30.14
C PHE A 301 -18.61 11.96 -29.14
N VAL A 302 -17.53 11.35 -29.61
CA VAL A 302 -16.35 11.02 -28.80
C VAL A 302 -15.14 11.75 -29.34
N ASP A 303 -14.37 12.37 -28.45
CA ASP A 303 -13.01 12.81 -28.71
C ASP A 303 -12.04 11.83 -28.02
N GLU A 304 -11.42 10.94 -28.81
CA GLU A 304 -10.46 9.94 -28.32
C GLU A 304 -9.19 10.58 -27.75
N ARG A 305 -8.77 11.73 -28.29
CA ARG A 305 -7.53 12.40 -27.85
C ARG A 305 -7.68 12.95 -26.42
N LEU A 306 -8.87 13.42 -26.07
CA LEU A 306 -9.17 13.94 -24.73
C LEU A 306 -9.87 12.90 -23.82
N ASN A 307 -10.17 11.70 -24.34
CA ASN A 307 -11.03 10.71 -23.68
C ASN A 307 -12.33 11.32 -23.14
N THR A 308 -13.04 12.06 -23.99
CA THR A 308 -14.31 12.71 -23.62
C THR A 308 -15.47 12.22 -24.47
N LEU A 309 -16.65 12.17 -23.85
CA LEU A 309 -17.91 11.81 -24.51
C LEU A 309 -18.87 13.00 -24.39
N THR A 310 -19.25 13.57 -25.53
CA THR A 310 -20.25 14.64 -25.59
C THR A 310 -21.56 14.08 -26.11
N MET A 311 -22.63 14.21 -25.33
CA MET A 311 -23.97 13.81 -25.74
C MET A 311 -24.91 15.01 -25.82
N ARG A 312 -25.85 14.96 -26.75
CA ARG A 312 -26.98 15.87 -26.83
C ARG A 312 -28.27 15.06 -26.71
N ASP A 313 -28.97 15.21 -25.60
CA ASP A 313 -30.24 14.51 -25.37
C ASP A 313 -31.10 15.27 -24.35
N THR A 314 -32.23 14.70 -23.96
CA THR A 314 -33.07 15.19 -22.87
C THR A 314 -32.28 15.31 -21.56
N PRO A 315 -32.60 16.28 -20.69
CA PRO A 315 -31.98 16.41 -19.38
C PRO A 315 -32.05 15.13 -18.53
N ASP A 316 -33.09 14.32 -18.71
CA ASP A 316 -33.29 13.07 -17.96
C ASP A 316 -32.34 11.99 -18.47
N ALA A 317 -32.22 11.81 -19.79
CA ALA A 317 -31.27 10.88 -20.39
C ALA A 317 -29.81 11.27 -20.07
N VAL A 318 -29.48 12.55 -20.07
CA VAL A 318 -28.14 13.05 -19.68
C VAL A 318 -27.84 12.72 -18.22
N ARG A 319 -28.79 12.86 -17.30
CA ARG A 319 -28.62 12.47 -15.89
C ARG A 319 -28.49 10.96 -15.71
N MET A 320 -29.18 10.16 -16.52
CA MET A 320 -29.02 8.70 -16.51
C MET A 320 -27.64 8.29 -17.04
N ALA A 321 -27.19 8.90 -18.14
CA ALA A 321 -25.86 8.69 -18.69
C ALA A 321 -24.79 9.07 -17.66
N GLU A 322 -24.96 10.19 -16.94
CA GLU A 322 -24.07 10.60 -15.86
C GLU A 322 -23.94 9.52 -14.78
N LYS A 323 -25.07 9.03 -14.24
CA LYS A 323 -25.07 7.96 -13.24
C LYS A 323 -24.45 6.67 -13.76
N LEU A 324 -24.77 6.29 -15.00
CA LEU A 324 -24.26 5.08 -15.63
C LEU A 324 -22.73 5.17 -15.81
N LEU A 325 -22.24 6.29 -16.36
CA LEU A 325 -20.81 6.52 -16.56
C LEU A 325 -20.07 6.59 -15.21
N GLN A 326 -20.62 7.26 -14.19
CA GLN A 326 -20.01 7.28 -12.85
C GLN A 326 -19.92 5.89 -12.22
N SER A 327 -20.90 5.02 -12.45
CA SER A 327 -20.88 3.64 -11.93
C SER A 327 -19.81 2.77 -12.60
N GLN A 328 -19.48 3.04 -13.86
CA GLN A 328 -18.57 2.23 -14.67
C GLN A 328 -17.15 2.81 -14.79
N ASP A 329 -16.99 4.13 -14.67
CA ASP A 329 -15.69 4.83 -14.73
C ASP A 329 -14.91 4.68 -13.41
N GLN A 330 -14.77 3.44 -12.96
CA GLN A 330 -14.03 3.08 -11.75
C GLN A 330 -12.57 2.77 -12.10
N SER A 331 -11.65 3.13 -11.21
CA SER A 331 -10.23 2.84 -11.41
C SER A 331 -9.96 1.35 -11.43
N ASN A 332 -9.06 0.92 -12.33
CA ASN A 332 -8.61 -0.46 -12.38
C ASN A 332 -7.91 -0.86 -11.07
N PRO A 333 -8.24 -2.04 -10.50
CA PRO A 333 -7.52 -2.55 -9.35
C PRO A 333 -6.04 -2.78 -9.66
N GLU A 334 -5.20 -2.60 -8.66
CA GLU A 334 -3.75 -2.78 -8.77
C GLU A 334 -3.22 -3.52 -7.56
N VAL A 335 -2.27 -4.41 -7.81
CA VAL A 335 -1.62 -5.21 -6.78
C VAL A 335 -0.11 -5.07 -6.89
N VAL A 336 0.55 -4.98 -5.75
CA VAL A 336 1.99 -5.15 -5.62
C VAL A 336 2.25 -6.60 -5.23
N LEU A 337 3.11 -7.26 -5.98
CA LEU A 337 3.53 -8.63 -5.73
C LEU A 337 4.95 -8.60 -5.18
N GLU A 338 5.10 -9.06 -3.95
CA GLU A 338 6.38 -9.26 -3.29
C GLU A 338 6.70 -10.75 -3.41
N VAL A 339 7.80 -11.08 -4.09
CA VAL A 339 8.27 -12.46 -4.21
C VAL A 339 9.55 -12.57 -3.41
N GLU A 340 9.70 -13.60 -2.60
CA GLU A 340 10.94 -13.88 -1.89
C GLU A 340 11.49 -15.24 -2.32
N VAL A 341 12.77 -15.24 -2.67
CA VAL A 341 13.53 -16.44 -3.02
C VAL A 341 14.68 -16.54 -2.03
N MET A 342 14.63 -17.57 -1.19
CA MET A 342 15.68 -17.85 -0.22
C MET A 342 16.34 -19.18 -0.56
N GLU A 343 17.66 -19.15 -0.78
CA GLU A 343 18.49 -20.35 -0.96
C GLU A 343 19.57 -20.42 0.12
N VAL A 344 19.55 -21.49 0.89
CA VAL A 344 20.59 -21.82 1.87
C VAL A 344 21.36 -23.03 1.36
N ALA A 345 22.65 -22.85 1.07
CA ALA A 345 23.54 -23.91 0.62
C ALA A 345 24.67 -24.09 1.62
N ARG A 346 24.83 -25.31 2.12
CA ARG A 346 25.88 -25.73 3.04
C ARG A 346 26.72 -26.82 2.41
N SER A 347 28.04 -26.68 2.44
CA SER A 347 28.97 -27.71 2.00
C SER A 347 30.03 -27.94 3.06
N ARG A 348 30.14 -29.20 3.50
CA ARG A 348 31.14 -29.63 4.47
C ARG A 348 32.01 -30.71 3.86
N ILE A 349 33.31 -30.43 3.77
CA ILE A 349 34.33 -31.38 3.35
C ILE A 349 35.20 -31.70 4.55
N LEU A 350 35.31 -32.99 4.89
CA LEU A 350 36.22 -33.49 5.90
C LEU A 350 37.15 -34.54 5.29
N GLU A 351 38.43 -34.24 5.23
CA GLU A 351 39.49 -35.18 4.87
C GLU A 351 40.38 -35.43 6.08
N LEU A 352 40.42 -36.69 6.53
CA LEU A 352 41.24 -37.08 7.66
C LEU A 352 41.94 -38.42 7.38
N GLY A 353 43.25 -38.46 7.59
CA GLY A 353 44.03 -39.70 7.68
C GLY A 353 45.42 -39.61 7.07
N LEU A 354 46.04 -40.77 6.88
CA LEU A 354 47.37 -40.90 6.32
C LEU A 354 47.28 -41.40 4.88
N GLN A 355 47.83 -40.63 3.93
CA GLN A 355 47.96 -41.05 2.55
C GLN A 355 49.19 -41.95 2.44
N TRP A 356 48.97 -43.25 2.32
CA TRP A 356 50.03 -44.23 2.13
C TRP A 356 50.47 -44.31 0.67
N PRO A 357 51.74 -44.65 0.41
CA PRO A 357 52.21 -44.85 -0.94
C PRO A 357 51.46 -45.99 -1.63
N ASN A 358 51.01 -45.76 -2.86
CA ASN A 358 50.24 -46.72 -3.65
C ASN A 358 50.87 -46.99 -5.03
N THR A 359 52.00 -46.36 -5.33
CA THR A 359 52.74 -46.60 -6.57
C THR A 359 54.19 -46.98 -6.27
N PHE A 360 54.66 -48.01 -6.97
CA PHE A 360 56.06 -48.41 -6.98
C PHE A 360 56.64 -47.99 -8.33
N GLY A 361 57.70 -47.19 -8.30
CA GLY A 361 58.38 -46.69 -9.48
C GLY A 361 59.78 -47.28 -9.60
N ILE A 362 60.30 -47.30 -10.82
CA ILE A 362 61.72 -47.56 -11.06
C ILE A 362 62.32 -46.22 -11.49
N LEU A 363 63.37 -45.81 -10.79
CA LEU A 363 64.16 -44.63 -11.09
C LEU A 363 65.39 -45.02 -11.92
N ASN A 364 65.80 -44.13 -12.81
CA ASN A 364 67.08 -44.25 -13.49
C ASN A 364 68.25 -43.92 -12.52
N ALA A 365 69.49 -44.01 -13.01
CA ALA A 365 70.68 -43.76 -12.19
C ALA A 365 70.74 -42.32 -11.62
N ASP A 366 70.03 -41.37 -12.26
CA ASP A 366 69.98 -39.96 -11.89
C ASP A 366 68.76 -39.61 -11.01
N GLY A 367 67.98 -40.61 -10.57
CA GLY A 367 66.83 -40.41 -9.67
C GLY A 367 65.54 -39.94 -10.37
N ASN A 368 65.48 -39.96 -11.70
CA ASN A 368 64.29 -39.60 -12.48
C ASN A 368 63.51 -40.86 -12.92
N PRO A 369 62.21 -40.74 -13.26
CA PRO A 369 61.45 -41.86 -13.84
C PRO A 369 62.12 -42.43 -15.09
N VAL A 370 62.17 -43.76 -15.21
CA VAL A 370 62.77 -44.44 -16.36
C VAL A 370 62.00 -44.09 -17.65
N GLY A 371 62.70 -43.53 -18.64
CA GLY A 371 62.12 -43.09 -19.92
C GLY A 371 62.52 -43.93 -21.12
N THR A 372 63.56 -44.77 -21.02
CA THR A 372 64.02 -45.66 -22.10
C THR A 372 64.32 -47.06 -21.60
N LEU A 373 64.19 -48.07 -22.46
CA LEU A 373 64.32 -49.49 -22.08
C LEU A 373 65.74 -49.87 -21.61
N ASP A 374 66.76 -49.14 -22.09
CA ASP A 374 68.16 -49.37 -21.70
C ASP A 374 68.43 -48.97 -20.24
N GLN A 375 67.69 -48.00 -19.70
CA GLN A 375 67.77 -47.56 -18.31
C GLN A 375 67.24 -48.60 -17.30
N LEU A 376 66.61 -49.68 -17.78
CA LEU A 376 66.19 -50.82 -16.94
C LEU A 376 67.35 -51.80 -16.67
N ARG A 377 68.50 -51.65 -17.34
CA ARG A 377 69.67 -52.50 -17.09
C ARG A 377 70.36 -52.07 -15.79
N GLY A 378 70.60 -53.04 -14.90
CA GLY A 378 71.28 -52.80 -13.62
C GLY A 378 70.40 -52.20 -12.52
N ILE A 379 69.10 -52.53 -12.51
CA ILE A 379 68.21 -52.19 -11.38
C ILE A 379 68.77 -52.81 -10.10
N ASN A 380 69.01 -51.97 -9.11
CA ASN A 380 69.37 -52.36 -7.75
C ASN A 380 68.31 -51.84 -6.76
N SER A 381 68.42 -52.23 -5.49
CA SER A 381 67.45 -51.83 -4.46
C SER A 381 67.28 -50.31 -4.29
N SER A 382 68.30 -49.51 -4.62
CA SER A 382 68.24 -48.04 -4.55
C SER A 382 67.47 -47.39 -5.71
N ARG A 383 67.14 -48.13 -6.78
CA ARG A 383 66.38 -47.62 -7.92
C ARG A 383 64.88 -47.91 -7.83
N ILE A 384 64.40 -48.55 -6.77
CA ILE A 384 62.98 -48.75 -6.52
C ILE A 384 62.50 -47.58 -5.66
N SER A 385 61.59 -46.77 -6.19
CA SER A 385 60.97 -45.67 -5.46
C SER A 385 59.55 -46.02 -5.05
N ILE A 386 59.16 -45.45 -3.91
CA ILE A 386 57.82 -45.58 -3.35
C ILE A 386 57.23 -44.16 -3.33
N ALA A 387 56.15 -43.96 -4.07
CA ALA A 387 55.54 -42.64 -4.23
C ALA A 387 54.01 -42.70 -4.06
N PRO A 388 53.38 -41.61 -3.59
CA PRO A 388 53.99 -40.48 -2.88
C PRO A 388 54.51 -40.90 -1.49
N ALA A 389 55.41 -40.11 -0.89
CA ALA A 389 55.82 -40.29 0.52
C ALA A 389 54.59 -40.19 1.45
N PRO A 390 54.58 -40.91 2.59
CA PRO A 390 53.44 -40.86 3.51
C PRO A 390 53.21 -39.44 4.02
N GLN A 391 51.99 -38.94 3.85
CA GLN A 391 51.60 -37.58 4.25
C GLN A 391 50.32 -37.63 5.08
N ALA A 392 50.25 -36.80 6.12
CA ALA A 392 49.04 -36.60 6.91
C ALA A 392 48.14 -35.58 6.21
N LYS A 393 46.90 -35.97 5.91
CA LYS A 393 45.85 -35.08 5.42
C LYS A 393 44.89 -34.78 6.55
N ILE A 394 44.86 -33.50 6.96
CA ILE A 394 43.93 -32.96 7.95
C ILE A 394 43.33 -31.71 7.32
N ASN A 395 42.20 -31.87 6.67
CA ASN A 395 41.49 -30.78 6.02
C ASN A 395 40.02 -30.82 6.44
N ALA A 396 39.53 -29.73 7.00
CA ALA A 396 38.13 -29.55 7.35
C ALA A 396 37.69 -28.20 6.80
N GLN A 397 36.72 -28.24 5.88
CA GLN A 397 36.17 -27.06 5.23
C GLN A 397 34.65 -27.07 5.45
N ASP A 398 34.12 -25.99 6.02
CA ASP A 398 32.67 -25.75 6.15
C ASP A 398 32.38 -24.45 5.39
N ASN A 399 31.46 -24.50 4.44
CA ASN A 399 31.09 -23.38 3.58
C ASN A 399 29.58 -23.20 3.60
N ASP A 400 29.12 -22.07 4.12
CA ASP A 400 27.71 -21.70 4.22
C ASP A 400 27.44 -20.49 3.33
N ILE A 401 26.46 -20.62 2.43
CA ILE A 401 26.02 -19.58 1.51
C ILE A 401 24.53 -19.36 1.73
N ASN A 402 24.13 -18.11 1.98
CA ASN A 402 22.73 -17.71 2.05
C ASN A 402 22.46 -16.66 0.96
N THR A 403 21.49 -16.94 0.09
CA THR A 403 21.08 -16.04 -1.00
C THR A 403 19.63 -15.66 -0.79
N LEU A 404 19.35 -14.36 -0.70
CA LEU A 404 18.00 -13.81 -0.64
C LEU A 404 17.79 -12.87 -1.82
N ALA A 405 16.73 -13.11 -2.59
CA ALA A 405 16.25 -12.20 -3.61
C ALA A 405 14.79 -11.85 -3.34
N SER A 406 14.47 -10.55 -3.25
CA SER A 406 13.12 -10.06 -2.95
C SER A 406 12.62 -9.09 -4.03
N PRO A 407 12.35 -9.54 -5.28
CA PRO A 407 11.81 -8.67 -6.30
C PRO A 407 10.37 -8.23 -5.96
N VAL A 408 10.08 -6.95 -6.23
CA VAL A 408 8.76 -6.35 -6.02
C VAL A 408 8.27 -5.78 -7.35
N ILE A 409 7.02 -6.05 -7.70
CA ILE A 409 6.41 -5.52 -8.93
C ILE A 409 4.96 -5.10 -8.71
N ARG A 410 4.61 -3.89 -9.17
CA ARG A 410 3.23 -3.39 -9.21
C ARG A 410 2.62 -3.72 -10.57
N VAL A 411 1.42 -4.32 -10.55
CA VAL A 411 0.75 -4.82 -11.76
C VAL A 411 -0.74 -4.46 -11.70
N SER A 412 -1.28 -4.05 -12.85
CA SER A 412 -2.71 -3.80 -13.03
C SER A 412 -3.51 -5.10 -13.12
N ASN A 413 -4.78 -5.05 -12.79
CA ASN A 413 -5.67 -6.20 -12.86
C ASN A 413 -5.75 -6.78 -14.29
N ARG A 414 -5.58 -8.10 -14.42
CA ARG A 414 -5.58 -8.88 -15.67
C ARG A 414 -4.45 -8.53 -16.66
N GLU A 415 -3.49 -7.71 -16.28
CA GLU A 415 -2.36 -7.36 -17.12
C GLU A 415 -1.15 -8.25 -16.81
N GLN A 416 -0.44 -8.71 -17.83
CA GLN A 416 0.78 -9.51 -17.65
C GLN A 416 1.97 -8.59 -17.43
N ALA A 417 2.72 -8.82 -16.36
CA ALA A 417 4.00 -8.16 -16.11
C ALA A 417 5.14 -9.17 -16.10
N ARG A 418 6.31 -8.74 -16.58
CA ARG A 418 7.53 -9.55 -16.61
C ARG A 418 8.71 -8.75 -16.07
N ILE A 419 9.51 -9.37 -15.22
CA ILE A 419 10.76 -8.83 -14.70
C ILE A 419 11.87 -9.85 -14.93
N HIS A 420 13.01 -9.37 -15.44
CA HIS A 420 14.21 -10.16 -15.62
C HIS A 420 15.39 -9.43 -14.98
N ILE A 421 16.02 -10.04 -13.98
CA ILE A 421 17.15 -9.51 -13.22
C ILE A 421 18.28 -10.54 -13.36
N GLY A 422 19.31 -10.20 -14.11
CA GLY A 422 20.32 -11.19 -14.48
C GLY A 422 21.51 -10.62 -15.24
N GLN A 423 22.33 -11.54 -15.74
CA GLN A 423 23.50 -11.27 -16.56
C GLN A 423 23.38 -12.03 -17.89
N ARG A 424 23.97 -11.48 -18.95
CA ARG A 424 24.06 -12.16 -20.25
C ARG A 424 25.43 -12.82 -20.35
N VAL A 425 25.48 -14.14 -20.23
CA VAL A 425 26.75 -14.89 -20.24
C VAL A 425 27.10 -15.27 -21.68
N PRO A 426 28.28 -14.87 -22.19
CA PRO A 426 28.72 -15.26 -23.52
C PRO A 426 29.19 -16.72 -23.51
N ILE A 427 28.63 -17.52 -24.40
CA ILE A 427 29.05 -18.88 -24.71
C ILE A 427 29.82 -18.82 -26.03
N ILE A 428 31.12 -19.09 -25.95
CA ILE A 428 32.01 -19.13 -27.12
C ILE A 428 31.96 -20.55 -27.68
N SER A 429 31.48 -20.70 -28.90
CA SER A 429 31.49 -21.98 -29.64
C SER A 429 32.58 -21.94 -30.69
N ALA A 430 33.59 -22.80 -30.57
CA ALA A 430 34.65 -22.96 -31.56
C ALA A 430 34.32 -24.15 -32.47
N THR A 431 34.20 -23.91 -33.78
CA THR A 431 34.06 -24.99 -34.77
C THR A 431 35.31 -25.03 -35.64
N SER A 432 35.98 -26.19 -35.67
CA SER A 432 37.14 -26.42 -36.53
C SER A 432 36.68 -26.95 -37.88
N VAL A 433 36.80 -26.14 -38.93
CA VAL A 433 36.53 -26.58 -40.31
C VAL A 433 37.85 -27.09 -40.91
N PRO A 434 37.93 -28.36 -41.38
CA PRO A 434 39.13 -28.86 -42.04
C PRO A 434 39.39 -28.08 -43.33
N SER A 435 40.55 -27.45 -43.45
CA SER A 435 41.00 -26.80 -44.69
C SER A 435 42.29 -27.44 -45.20
N THR A 436 42.56 -27.31 -46.50
CA THR A 436 43.75 -27.87 -47.16
C THR A 436 45.08 -27.25 -46.69
N GLN A 437 45.04 -26.13 -45.94
CA GLN A 437 46.20 -25.46 -45.34
C GLN A 437 46.28 -25.62 -43.81
N GLY A 438 45.42 -26.45 -43.21
CA GLY A 438 45.33 -26.67 -41.75
C GLY A 438 43.93 -26.37 -41.20
N PRO A 439 43.63 -26.75 -39.94
CA PRO A 439 42.32 -26.50 -39.34
C PRO A 439 42.07 -24.99 -39.19
N VAL A 440 40.97 -24.47 -39.75
CA VAL A 440 40.52 -23.10 -39.48
C VAL A 440 39.54 -23.15 -38.31
N ILE A 441 39.88 -22.48 -37.22
CA ILE A 441 39.03 -22.37 -36.03
C ILE A 441 38.19 -21.10 -36.19
N THR A 442 36.87 -21.27 -36.32
CA THR A 442 35.93 -20.16 -36.30
C THR A 442 35.24 -20.13 -34.94
N GLU A 443 35.35 -19.01 -34.24
CA GLU A 443 34.65 -18.77 -32.97
C GLU A 443 33.35 -17.98 -33.23
N SER A 444 32.24 -18.46 -32.70
CA SER A 444 30.98 -17.73 -32.62
C SER A 444 30.61 -17.47 -31.16
N VAL A 445 30.13 -16.27 -30.86
CA VAL A 445 29.72 -15.89 -29.50
C VAL A 445 28.19 -15.82 -29.46
N THR A 446 27.56 -16.66 -28.63
CA THR A 446 26.11 -16.62 -28.36
C THR A 446 25.89 -16.20 -26.91
N TYR A 447 24.94 -15.31 -26.64
CA TYR A 447 24.64 -14.89 -25.27
C TYR A 447 23.48 -15.67 -24.70
N LEU A 448 23.62 -16.13 -23.46
CA LEU A 448 22.57 -16.77 -22.69
C LEU A 448 22.22 -15.89 -21.48
N ASP A 449 20.94 -15.58 -21.33
CA ASP A 449 20.43 -14.76 -20.23
C ASP A 449 20.23 -15.64 -18.99
N VAL A 450 20.93 -15.33 -17.90
CA VAL A 450 20.84 -16.06 -16.62
C VAL A 450 20.51 -15.11 -15.48
N GLY A 451 19.71 -15.56 -14.52
CA GLY A 451 19.27 -14.77 -13.37
C GLY A 451 17.83 -15.11 -12.98
N LEU A 452 17.15 -14.15 -12.38
CA LEU A 452 15.75 -14.28 -11.98
C LEU A 452 14.84 -13.75 -13.09
N LYS A 453 13.92 -14.58 -13.57
CA LYS A 453 12.86 -14.23 -14.51
C LYS A 453 11.51 -14.52 -13.85
N LEU A 454 10.72 -13.49 -13.62
CA LEU A 454 9.39 -13.60 -13.02
C LEU A 454 8.36 -13.03 -13.99
N GLU A 455 7.36 -13.83 -14.32
CA GLU A 455 6.18 -13.44 -15.09
C GLU A 455 4.94 -13.65 -14.23
N VAL A 456 4.10 -12.63 -14.14
CA VAL A 456 2.93 -12.62 -13.27
C VAL A 456 1.72 -12.05 -14.00
N THR A 457 0.54 -12.60 -13.71
CA THR A 457 -0.74 -12.05 -14.16
C THR A 457 -1.73 -12.15 -13.01
N PRO A 458 -2.01 -11.03 -12.31
CA PRO A 458 -2.94 -11.03 -11.20
C PRO A 458 -4.38 -10.79 -11.67
N VAL A 459 -5.33 -11.34 -10.92
CA VAL A 459 -6.76 -11.08 -11.00
C VAL A 459 -7.24 -10.71 -9.61
N VAL A 460 -7.59 -9.45 -9.42
CA VAL A 460 -8.09 -8.93 -8.14
C VAL A 460 -9.60 -9.16 -8.07
N HIS A 461 -10.04 -9.81 -7.00
CA HIS A 461 -11.45 -10.05 -6.70
C HIS A 461 -11.98 -9.02 -5.68
N LEU A 462 -13.30 -8.83 -5.68
CA LEU A 462 -13.99 -7.88 -4.80
C LEU A 462 -13.89 -8.25 -3.31
N ASN A 463 -13.65 -9.52 -2.99
CA ASN A 463 -13.48 -10.01 -1.62
C ASN A 463 -12.04 -9.87 -1.09
N ASN A 464 -11.26 -8.94 -1.65
CA ASN A 464 -9.85 -8.70 -1.29
C ASN A 464 -8.93 -9.93 -1.44
N GLU A 465 -9.27 -10.81 -2.38
CA GLU A 465 -8.41 -11.91 -2.77
C GLU A 465 -7.81 -11.65 -4.14
N VAL A 466 -6.58 -12.10 -4.33
CA VAL A 466 -5.84 -11.97 -5.58
C VAL A 466 -5.53 -13.38 -6.09
N ALA A 467 -6.08 -13.72 -7.25
CA ALA A 467 -5.67 -14.89 -7.99
C ALA A 467 -4.46 -14.53 -8.86
N ILE A 468 -3.35 -15.23 -8.71
CA ILE A 468 -2.08 -14.91 -9.36
C ILE A 468 -1.66 -16.12 -10.19
N LYS A 469 -1.48 -15.91 -11.50
CA LYS A 469 -0.75 -16.83 -12.35
C LYS A 469 0.72 -16.43 -12.35
N VAL A 470 1.59 -17.29 -11.83
CA VAL A 470 3.02 -17.03 -11.64
C VAL A 470 3.84 -18.01 -12.48
N ALA A 471 4.85 -17.50 -13.18
CA ALA A 471 5.94 -18.28 -13.73
C ALA A 471 7.26 -17.65 -13.28
N LEU A 472 8.05 -18.39 -12.50
CA LEU A 472 9.33 -17.97 -11.95
C LEU A 472 10.41 -18.93 -12.40
N GLU A 473 11.51 -18.37 -12.87
CA GLU A 473 12.73 -19.08 -13.25
C GLU A 473 13.92 -18.41 -12.56
N VAL A 474 14.74 -19.20 -11.89
CA VAL A 474 15.99 -18.77 -11.26
C VAL A 474 17.11 -19.57 -11.88
N SER A 475 18.04 -18.88 -12.54
CA SER A 475 19.19 -19.48 -13.19
C SER A 475 20.50 -18.90 -12.69
N ASN A 476 21.50 -19.77 -12.54
CA ASN A 476 22.87 -19.40 -12.16
C ASN A 476 23.86 -20.06 -13.11
N ALA A 477 24.79 -19.28 -13.65
CA ALA A 477 25.84 -19.77 -14.54
C ALA A 477 27.16 -19.91 -13.80
N LYS A 478 27.82 -21.05 -13.96
CA LYS A 478 29.16 -21.32 -13.43
C LYS A 478 30.10 -21.72 -14.57
N PRO A 479 31.23 -21.04 -14.76
CA PRO A 479 32.24 -21.49 -15.72
C PRO A 479 32.83 -22.82 -15.23
N LEU A 480 33.00 -23.76 -16.15
CA LEU A 480 33.67 -25.03 -15.93
C LEU A 480 35.15 -24.93 -16.30
N GLU A 481 35.90 -25.99 -15.97
CA GLU A 481 37.32 -26.09 -16.35
C GLU A 481 37.50 -25.95 -17.87
N PRO A 482 38.54 -25.22 -18.34
CA PRO A 482 38.83 -25.09 -19.76
C PRO A 482 39.02 -26.45 -20.42
N THR A 483 38.36 -26.65 -21.56
CA THR A 483 38.59 -27.83 -22.41
C THR A 483 40.01 -27.81 -22.97
N ARG A 484 40.50 -28.96 -23.47
CA ARG A 484 41.83 -29.08 -24.12
C ARG A 484 42.05 -28.12 -25.30
N GLN A 485 40.98 -27.54 -25.83
CA GLN A 485 40.99 -26.57 -26.94
C GLN A 485 40.94 -25.10 -26.45
N GLY A 486 40.98 -24.85 -25.14
CA GLY A 486 40.95 -23.50 -24.56
C GLY A 486 39.55 -22.90 -24.39
N THR A 487 38.49 -23.57 -24.87
CA THR A 487 37.10 -23.14 -24.65
C THR A 487 36.69 -23.40 -23.20
N ILE A 488 36.06 -22.42 -22.56
CA ILE A 488 35.52 -22.50 -21.19
C ILE A 488 34.02 -22.81 -21.30
N PRO A 489 33.58 -24.06 -21.06
CA PRO A 489 32.14 -24.37 -21.07
C PRO A 489 31.47 -23.74 -19.85
N VAL A 490 30.18 -23.42 -19.97
CA VAL A 490 29.38 -22.85 -18.87
C VAL A 490 28.30 -23.84 -18.48
N GLN A 491 28.24 -24.20 -17.21
CA GLN A 491 27.11 -24.93 -16.63
C GLN A 491 26.06 -23.93 -16.17
N VAL A 492 24.79 -24.19 -16.48
CA VAL A 492 23.67 -23.36 -16.05
C VAL A 492 22.73 -24.19 -15.20
N ASP A 493 22.64 -23.83 -13.92
CA ASP A 493 21.70 -24.43 -12.99
C ASP A 493 20.38 -23.65 -13.06
N THR A 494 19.27 -24.28 -13.47
CA THR A 494 17.96 -23.64 -13.57
C THR A 494 16.95 -24.23 -12.60
N ARG A 495 16.10 -23.39 -12.02
CA ARG A 495 15.01 -23.75 -11.10
C ARG A 495 13.75 -23.05 -11.57
N ASN A 496 12.75 -23.82 -12.00
CA ASN A 496 11.55 -23.29 -12.62
C ASN A 496 10.30 -23.70 -11.83
N ALA A 497 9.40 -22.74 -11.60
CA ALA A 497 8.12 -22.95 -10.95
C ALA A 497 7.02 -22.21 -11.72
N GLN A 498 5.96 -22.92 -12.10
CA GLN A 498 4.79 -22.34 -12.74
C GLN A 498 3.53 -22.81 -12.02
N THR A 499 2.73 -21.88 -11.51
CA THR A 499 1.54 -22.20 -10.72
C THR A 499 0.48 -21.10 -10.83
N SER A 500 -0.74 -21.42 -10.39
CA SER A 500 -1.82 -20.47 -10.20
C SER A 500 -2.37 -20.65 -8.80
N LEU A 501 -2.47 -19.56 -8.05
CA LEU A 501 -2.85 -19.57 -6.64
C LEU A 501 -3.76 -18.39 -6.33
N ARG A 502 -4.48 -18.45 -5.22
CA ARG A 502 -5.40 -17.40 -4.77
C ARG A 502 -5.10 -17.13 -3.31
N LEU A 503 -4.83 -15.87 -2.99
CA LEU A 503 -4.38 -15.40 -1.68
C LEU A 503 -5.21 -14.21 -1.23
N HIS A 504 -5.34 -14.03 0.08
CA HIS A 504 -5.84 -12.78 0.63
C HIS A 504 -4.79 -11.67 0.53
N ASP A 505 -5.25 -10.44 0.60
CA ASP A 505 -4.37 -9.27 0.73
C ASP A 505 -3.44 -9.39 1.95
N GLY A 506 -2.14 -9.26 1.73
CA GLY A 506 -1.10 -9.39 2.73
C GLY A 506 -0.77 -10.84 3.16
N GLU A 507 -1.44 -11.84 2.61
CA GLU A 507 -1.17 -13.25 2.93
C GLU A 507 0.07 -13.76 2.19
N THR A 508 1.09 -14.17 2.94
CA THR A 508 2.28 -14.82 2.38
C THR A 508 2.04 -16.31 2.23
N GLN A 509 2.21 -16.84 1.01
CA GLN A 509 2.16 -18.28 0.76
C GLN A 509 3.45 -18.78 0.11
N VAL A 510 3.90 -19.94 0.58
CA VAL A 510 5.03 -20.67 0.00
C VAL A 510 4.58 -21.34 -1.30
N LEU A 511 5.18 -20.93 -2.41
CA LEU A 511 4.96 -21.45 -3.76
C LEU A 511 5.54 -22.85 -3.93
N ALA A 512 6.79 -23.02 -3.50
CA ALA A 512 7.55 -24.23 -3.67
C ALA A 512 8.73 -24.26 -2.69
N GLY A 513 9.11 -25.48 -2.29
CA GLY A 513 10.29 -25.75 -1.50
C GLY A 513 11.05 -26.94 -2.11
N LEU A 514 12.38 -26.86 -2.11
CA LEU A 514 13.24 -27.97 -2.54
C LEU A 514 14.39 -28.12 -1.55
N MET A 515 14.52 -29.31 -0.98
CA MET A 515 15.66 -29.69 -0.16
C MET A 515 16.44 -30.80 -0.86
N ARG A 516 17.74 -30.60 -1.04
CA ARG A 516 18.67 -31.56 -1.61
C ARG A 516 19.79 -31.84 -0.60
N ASN A 517 20.15 -33.11 -0.45
CA ASN A 517 21.19 -33.56 0.46
C ASN A 517 22.02 -34.63 -0.26
N ASP A 518 23.24 -34.27 -0.66
CA ASP A 518 24.17 -35.17 -1.32
C ASP A 518 25.30 -35.53 -0.36
N GLN A 519 25.51 -36.83 -0.16
CA GLN A 519 26.59 -37.35 0.67
C GLN A 519 27.52 -38.20 -0.20
N GLY A 520 28.78 -37.78 -0.29
CA GLY A 520 29.86 -38.50 -0.95
C GLY A 520 30.89 -38.97 0.06
N GLY A 521 31.28 -40.24 0.00
CA GLY A 521 32.37 -40.78 0.78
C GLY A 521 33.38 -41.45 -0.14
N SER A 522 34.66 -41.08 -0.03
CA SER A 522 35.75 -41.78 -0.70
C SER A 522 36.93 -41.95 0.24
N GLY A 523 37.61 -43.08 0.17
CA GLY A 523 38.71 -43.35 1.08
C GLY A 523 39.64 -44.42 0.56
N ASN A 524 40.90 -44.31 0.94
CA ASN A 524 41.96 -45.24 0.57
C ASN A 524 42.51 -45.84 1.86
N LYS A 525 42.62 -47.17 1.93
CA LYS A 525 43.13 -47.88 3.10
C LYS A 525 44.05 -49.03 2.70
N ILE A 526 45.00 -49.37 3.57
CA ILE A 526 45.80 -50.58 3.42
C ILE A 526 44.90 -51.79 3.74
N PRO A 527 44.74 -52.77 2.83
CA PRO A 527 43.97 -53.97 3.10
C PRO A 527 44.45 -54.68 4.38
N GLY A 528 43.54 -55.09 5.26
CA GLY A 528 43.85 -55.72 6.55
C GLY A 528 44.12 -54.71 7.67
N LEU A 529 45.20 -53.92 7.58
CA LEU A 529 45.56 -52.95 8.64
C LEU A 529 44.55 -51.80 8.77
N GLY A 530 43.93 -51.39 7.67
CA GLY A 530 42.90 -50.35 7.64
C GLY A 530 41.53 -50.79 8.19
N ASP A 531 41.31 -52.09 8.39
CA ASP A 531 40.04 -52.65 8.89
C ASP A 531 40.06 -52.92 10.40
N ILE A 532 41.20 -52.71 11.07
CA ILE A 532 41.35 -52.91 12.52
C ILE A 532 40.49 -51.86 13.26
N PRO A 533 39.54 -52.28 14.12
CA PRO A 533 38.76 -51.35 14.94
C PRO A 533 39.67 -50.45 15.79
N GLY A 534 39.42 -49.15 15.81
CA GLY A 534 40.19 -48.17 16.57
C GLY A 534 41.51 -47.72 15.91
N LEU A 535 42.27 -48.62 15.29
CA LEU A 535 43.57 -48.31 14.66
C LEU A 535 43.49 -48.06 13.14
N GLY A 536 42.42 -48.47 12.47
CA GLY A 536 42.28 -48.38 11.01
C GLY A 536 42.42 -46.96 10.44
N ARG A 537 42.13 -45.93 11.25
CA ARG A 537 42.33 -44.52 10.88
C ARG A 537 43.78 -44.10 10.67
N LEU A 538 44.74 -44.85 11.23
CA LEU A 538 46.18 -44.62 11.01
C LEU A 538 46.67 -45.28 9.71
N PHE A 539 45.90 -46.22 9.16
CA PHE A 539 46.28 -47.03 7.99
C PHE A 539 45.43 -46.72 6.75
N GLY A 540 44.80 -45.54 6.72
CA GLY A 540 44.05 -45.04 5.59
C GLY A 540 43.66 -43.57 5.72
N SER A 541 43.05 -43.04 4.65
CA SER A 541 42.44 -41.71 4.60
C SER A 541 40.99 -41.81 4.18
N ASN A 542 40.14 -40.97 4.77
CA ASN A 542 38.73 -40.85 4.41
C ASN A 542 38.41 -39.40 4.07
N ARG A 543 37.73 -39.19 2.94
CA ARG A 543 37.14 -37.94 2.50
C ARG A 543 35.62 -38.09 2.57
N SER A 544 34.99 -37.27 3.39
CA SER A 544 33.54 -37.12 3.46
C SER A 544 33.18 -35.76 2.88
N ASP A 545 32.29 -35.77 1.89
CA ASP A 545 31.69 -34.59 1.28
C ASP A 545 30.19 -34.62 1.59
N ASN A 546 29.69 -33.59 2.26
CA ASN A 546 28.28 -33.45 2.59
C ASN A 546 27.82 -32.08 2.09
N SER A 547 26.93 -32.08 1.10
CA SER A 547 26.35 -30.86 0.56
C SER A 547 24.84 -30.86 0.73
N GLN A 548 24.32 -29.78 1.29
CA GLN A 548 22.89 -29.56 1.54
C GLN A 548 22.48 -28.26 0.87
N SER A 549 21.36 -28.26 0.15
CA SER A 549 20.78 -27.03 -0.39
C SER A 549 19.27 -27.01 -0.16
N GLU A 550 18.79 -25.91 0.39
CA GLU A 550 17.38 -25.64 0.66
C GLU A 550 16.97 -24.39 -0.11
N LEU A 551 15.92 -24.50 -0.92
CA LEU A 551 15.30 -23.41 -1.65
C LEU A 551 13.87 -23.24 -1.19
N VAL A 552 13.49 -22.02 -0.80
CA VAL A 552 12.11 -21.65 -0.47
C VAL A 552 11.70 -20.46 -1.32
N LEU A 553 10.52 -20.56 -1.93
CA LEU A 553 9.94 -19.56 -2.79
C LEU A 553 8.60 -19.15 -2.18
N SER A 554 8.40 -17.88 -1.87
CA SER A 554 7.14 -17.34 -1.34
C SER A 554 6.67 -16.14 -2.14
N ILE A 555 5.36 -15.88 -2.08
CA ILE A 555 4.74 -14.71 -2.68
C ILE A 555 3.75 -14.08 -1.69
N THR A 556 3.73 -12.75 -1.66
CA THR A 556 2.79 -11.96 -0.86
C THR A 556 2.17 -10.90 -1.77
N PRO A 557 0.85 -10.93 -2.03
CA PRO A 557 0.17 -9.85 -2.71
C PRO A 557 -0.19 -8.74 -1.73
N ARG A 558 -0.11 -7.50 -2.20
CA ARG A 558 -0.59 -6.31 -1.52
C ARG A 558 -1.47 -5.50 -2.46
N ILE A 559 -2.77 -5.41 -2.18
CA ILE A 559 -3.71 -4.64 -2.99
C ILE A 559 -3.52 -3.16 -2.68
N ILE A 560 -3.13 -2.36 -3.68
CA ILE A 560 -2.98 -0.91 -3.54
C ILE A 560 -4.32 -0.22 -3.73
N ARG A 561 -5.12 -0.73 -4.68
CA ARG A 561 -6.45 -0.23 -5.01
C ARG A 561 -7.35 -1.41 -5.36
N ASN A 562 -8.53 -1.47 -4.75
CA ASN A 562 -9.60 -2.40 -5.11
C ASN A 562 -10.87 -1.63 -5.49
N LEU A 563 -11.76 -2.29 -6.25
CA LEU A 563 -13.09 -1.79 -6.50
C LEU A 563 -13.92 -1.89 -5.20
N PRO A 564 -14.60 -0.82 -4.75
CA PRO A 564 -15.49 -0.91 -3.62
C PRO A 564 -16.65 -1.86 -3.97
N TYR A 565 -16.95 -2.79 -3.08
CA TYR A 565 -18.18 -3.59 -3.22
C TYR A 565 -19.39 -2.67 -3.02
N GLN A 566 -20.20 -2.50 -4.06
CA GLN A 566 -21.48 -1.81 -3.99
C GLN A 566 -22.58 -2.85 -3.86
N SER A 567 -23.54 -2.64 -2.96
CA SER A 567 -24.69 -3.53 -2.86
C SER A 567 -25.48 -3.46 -4.17
N PRO A 568 -26.02 -4.57 -4.71
CA PRO A 568 -26.89 -4.53 -5.88
C PRO A 568 -28.03 -3.51 -5.76
N SER A 569 -28.54 -3.31 -4.55
CA SER A 569 -29.58 -2.31 -4.25
C SER A 569 -29.11 -0.85 -4.40
N ASP A 570 -27.83 -0.56 -4.19
CA ASP A 570 -27.27 0.79 -4.37
C ASP A 570 -27.05 1.12 -5.85
N MET A 571 -26.93 0.07 -6.68
CA MET A 571 -26.79 0.18 -8.13
C MET A 571 -28.14 0.15 -8.86
N GLU A 572 -29.24 -0.12 -8.16
CA GLU A 572 -30.59 -0.13 -8.72
C GLU A 572 -31.16 1.29 -8.75
N PHE A 573 -31.58 1.75 -9.93
CA PHE A 573 -32.32 3.00 -10.08
C PHE A 573 -33.44 2.86 -11.11
N ALA A 574 -34.61 3.41 -10.79
CA ALA A 574 -35.74 3.43 -11.69
C ALA A 574 -35.45 4.33 -12.90
N THR A 575 -35.50 3.77 -14.10
CA THR A 575 -35.27 4.47 -15.38
C THR A 575 -36.55 4.92 -16.07
N GLY A 576 -37.72 4.61 -15.51
CA GLY A 576 -39.02 4.85 -16.14
C GLY A 576 -39.42 3.71 -17.09
N THR A 577 -40.20 4.04 -18.11
CA THR A 577 -40.70 3.08 -19.11
C THR A 577 -39.85 3.13 -20.39
N GLU A 578 -39.95 2.13 -21.26
CA GLU A 578 -39.24 2.13 -22.54
C GLU A 578 -39.62 3.33 -23.43
N THR A 579 -40.84 3.83 -23.30
CA THR A 579 -41.35 4.99 -24.04
C THR A 579 -40.99 6.32 -23.39
N SER A 580 -40.80 6.35 -22.07
CA SER A 580 -40.47 7.57 -21.34
C SER A 580 -39.41 7.32 -20.27
N MET A 581 -38.19 7.74 -20.57
CA MET A 581 -37.08 7.73 -19.63
C MET A 581 -37.24 8.89 -18.65
N GLN A 582 -37.62 8.60 -17.41
CA GLN A 582 -37.73 9.61 -16.35
C GLN A 582 -37.09 9.07 -15.07
N ILE A 583 -36.23 9.90 -14.46
CA ILE A 583 -35.69 9.59 -13.13
C ILE A 583 -36.76 9.95 -12.12
N ARG A 584 -37.56 8.96 -11.70
CA ARG A 584 -38.49 9.14 -10.60
C ARG A 584 -37.72 8.93 -9.30
N ASN A 585 -37.58 9.97 -8.49
CA ASN A 585 -37.09 9.82 -7.13
C ASN A 585 -38.19 9.15 -6.30
N LEU A 586 -38.28 7.83 -6.37
CA LEU A 586 -39.27 7.04 -5.61
C LEU A 586 -38.99 7.01 -4.09
N ASN A 587 -37.89 7.61 -3.64
CA ASN A 587 -37.58 7.78 -2.22
C ASN A 587 -37.72 9.23 -1.79
N ARG A 588 -38.93 9.60 -1.37
CA ARG A 588 -39.09 10.55 -0.26
C ARG A 588 -40.29 10.10 0.57
N SER A 589 -39.99 9.79 1.83
CA SER A 589 -40.87 9.40 2.95
C SER A 589 -41.69 8.12 2.79
N ILE A 590 -41.11 7.00 3.23
CA ILE A 590 -41.71 6.33 4.37
C ILE A 590 -40.82 6.73 5.56
N GLU A 591 -41.20 7.80 6.27
CA GLU A 591 -40.82 7.89 7.68
C GLU A 591 -41.43 6.64 8.31
N VAL A 592 -40.61 5.62 8.53
CA VAL A 592 -40.97 4.57 9.46
C VAL A 592 -40.96 5.28 10.80
N ASP A 593 -42.17 5.49 11.31
CA ASP A 593 -42.42 6.00 12.65
C ASP A 593 -41.68 5.08 13.63
N ASP A 594 -40.50 5.49 14.08
CA ASP A 594 -39.62 4.72 14.98
C ASP A 594 -40.16 4.67 16.42
N GLU A 595 -41.41 5.06 16.64
CA GLU A 595 -42.13 4.93 17.90
C GLU A 595 -43.06 3.69 17.92
N GLN A 596 -42.50 2.50 17.73
CA GLN A 596 -43.07 1.32 18.38
C GLN A 596 -41.97 0.53 19.10
N PRO A 597 -41.99 0.49 20.46
CA PRO A 597 -41.02 -0.30 21.18
C PRO A 597 -41.20 -1.77 20.84
N ILE A 598 -40.15 -2.35 20.26
CA ILE A 598 -40.03 -3.76 19.90
C ILE A 598 -40.30 -4.56 21.17
N ALA A 599 -41.39 -5.33 21.17
CA ALA A 599 -41.77 -6.18 22.28
C ALA A 599 -40.64 -7.17 22.60
N ALA A 600 -40.23 -7.20 23.87
CA ALA A 600 -39.18 -8.08 24.36
C ALA A 600 -39.50 -9.55 24.08
N VAL A 601 -38.56 -10.24 23.45
CA VAL A 601 -38.59 -11.70 23.25
C VAL A 601 -38.51 -12.38 24.62
N PRO A 602 -39.42 -13.32 24.96
CA PRO A 602 -39.37 -13.99 26.25
C PRO A 602 -38.16 -14.93 26.32
N THR A 603 -37.35 -14.74 27.35
CA THR A 603 -36.19 -15.57 27.68
C THR A 603 -36.69 -16.97 28.04
N ALA A 604 -36.43 -17.95 27.18
CA ALA A 604 -36.71 -19.34 27.48
C ALA A 604 -35.72 -19.83 28.55
N VAL A 605 -36.20 -19.95 29.78
CA VAL A 605 -35.58 -20.76 30.82
C VAL A 605 -35.63 -22.22 30.37
N ARG A 606 -34.49 -22.91 30.39
CA ARG A 606 -34.43 -24.37 30.38
C ARG A 606 -33.73 -24.87 31.65
N PRO A 607 -34.18 -26.01 32.19
CA PRO A 607 -33.78 -26.55 33.50
C PRO A 607 -32.32 -27.02 33.56
#